data_AF-A0A3M1LXL7-F1
#
_entry.id   AF-A0A3M1LXL7-F1
#
_cell.length_a   1.000
_cell.length_b   1.000
_cell.length_c   1.000
_cell.angle_alpha   90.00
_cell.angle_beta   90.00
_cell.angle_gamma   90.00
#
_symmetry.space_group_name_H-M   'P 1'
#
loop_
_entity.id
_entity.type
_entity.pdbx_description
1 polymer ?
#
loop_
_entity_poly.entity_id
_entity_poly.type
_entity_poly.pdbx_seq_one_letter_code
_entity_poly.pdbx_strand_id
1 'polypeptide(L)'
;PRRFLLDEHRHIRAVVFEKLSWDGSRYIGTGSFLELPARSVIIAAGTQPNITYEREYPGTFELDEQGRYWRAYELVEESAGAAENGSSTKAIETAG
;
A
#
# COMPACT_ATOMS: atom_id res chain seq x y z
N PRO A 1 1.79 13.58 7.16
CA PRO A 1 2.71 14.13 8.20
C PRO A 1 3.53 15.26 7.58
N ARG A 2 3.85 16.32 8.34
CA ARG A 2 4.65 17.45 7.82
C ARG A 2 6.10 17.42 8.27
N ARG A 3 6.36 17.02 9.53
CA ARG A 3 7.71 16.80 10.07
C ARG A 3 7.68 15.88 11.29
N PHE A 4 8.81 15.24 11.56
CA PHE A 4 9.07 14.49 12.79
C PHE A 4 9.93 15.33 13.73
N LEU A 5 9.58 15.37 15.01
CA LEU A 5 10.36 16.03 16.04
C LEU A 5 11.13 14.99 16.84
N LEU A 6 12.42 15.24 17.03
CA LEU A 6 13.31 14.33 17.74
C LEU A 6 13.59 14.82 19.17
N ASP A 7 13.89 13.89 20.06
CA ASP A 7 14.49 14.20 21.36
C ASP A 7 16.01 14.37 21.27
N GLU A 8 16.65 14.61 22.42
CA GLU A 8 18.10 14.79 22.55
C GLU A 8 18.90 13.53 22.13
N HIS A 9 18.26 12.37 22.14
CA HIS A 9 18.85 11.09 21.71
C HIS A 9 18.53 10.73 20.26
N ARG A 10 17.86 11.64 19.52
CA ARG A 10 17.41 11.48 18.13
C ARG A 10 16.31 10.42 17.94
N HIS A 11 15.56 10.08 18.98
CA HIS A 11 14.34 9.29 18.84
C HIS A 11 13.15 10.18 18.52
N ILE A 12 12.13 9.64 17.85
CA ILE A 12 10.89 10.40 17.61
C ILE A 12 10.22 10.69 18.96
N ARG A 13 9.91 11.96 19.21
CA ARG A 13 9.10 12.41 20.36
C ARG A 13 7.68 12.82 19.96
N ALA A 14 7.53 13.33 18.73
CA ALA A 14 6.26 13.84 18.23
C ALA A 14 6.24 13.93 16.70
N VAL A 15 5.03 14.03 16.14
CA VAL A 15 4.78 14.29 14.73
C VAL A 15 3.95 15.55 14.59
N VAL A 16 4.36 16.43 13.67
CA VAL A 16 3.57 17.61 13.33
C VAL A 16 2.72 17.32 12.10
N PHE A 17 1.42 17.59 12.24
CA PHE A 17 0.44 17.54 11.17
C PHE A 17 -0.08 18.93 10.87
N GLU A 18 -0.55 19.13 9.64
CA GLU A 18 -1.35 20.30 9.30
C GLU A 18 -2.82 19.90 9.36
N LYS A 19 -3.66 20.73 9.99
CA LYS A 19 -5.10 20.55 9.96
C LYS A 19 -5.60 20.78 8.54
N LEU A 20 -6.45 19.88 8.07
CA LEU A 20 -7.07 19.98 6.76
C LEU A 20 -8.51 20.46 6.91
N SER A 21 -8.96 21.25 5.93
CA SER A 21 -10.37 21.64 5.77
C SER A 21 -10.85 21.19 4.41
N TRP A 22 -12.13 20.85 4.31
CA TRP A 22 -12.78 20.60 3.03
C TRP A 22 -13.15 21.93 2.37
N ASP A 23 -12.83 22.11 1.08
CA ASP A 23 -13.18 23.33 0.32
C ASP A 23 -14.43 23.18 -0.56
N GLY A 24 -15.08 22.01 -0.52
CA GLY A 24 -16.17 21.64 -1.43
C GLY A 24 -15.76 20.61 -2.49
N SER A 25 -14.46 20.47 -2.77
CA SER A 25 -13.91 19.58 -3.81
C SER A 25 -12.76 18.70 -3.33
N ARG A 26 -11.92 19.20 -2.44
CA ARG A 26 -10.75 18.51 -1.89
C ARG A 26 -10.45 18.99 -0.49
N TYR A 27 -9.60 18.22 0.20
CA TYR A 27 -9.00 18.67 1.44
C TYR A 27 -7.84 19.63 1.14
N ILE A 28 -7.89 20.82 1.75
CA ILE A 28 -6.85 21.84 1.68
C ILE A 28 -6.20 22.05 3.04
N GLY A 29 -4.92 22.41 3.01
CA GLY A 29 -4.18 22.81 4.21
C GLY A 29 -4.74 24.12 4.77
N THR A 30 -4.95 24.17 6.08
CA THR A 30 -5.44 25.38 6.77
C THR A 30 -4.30 26.32 7.19
N GLY A 31 -3.04 25.90 7.05
CA GLY A 31 -1.88 26.57 7.66
C GLY A 31 -1.78 26.41 9.18
N SER A 32 -2.77 25.79 9.83
CA SER A 32 -2.74 25.48 11.26
C SER A 32 -2.08 24.13 11.52
N PHE A 33 -1.09 24.11 12.41
CA PHE A 33 -0.32 22.91 12.73
C PHE A 33 -0.66 22.36 14.11
N LEU A 34 -0.64 21.03 14.22
CA LEU A 34 -0.85 20.29 15.46
C LEU A 34 0.32 19.35 15.69
N GLU A 35 0.89 19.39 16.88
CA GLU A 35 1.91 18.45 17.34
C GLU A 35 1.23 17.34 18.14
N LEU A 36 1.48 16.09 17.75
CA LEU A 36 1.00 14.90 18.44
C LEU A 36 2.20 14.12 19.00
N PRO A 37 2.29 13.91 20.33
CA PRO A 37 3.33 13.10 20.93
C PRO A 37 3.28 11.66 20.39
N ALA A 38 4.43 11.13 20.00
CA ALA A 38 4.57 9.77 19.50
C ALA A 38 5.99 9.27 19.71
N ARG A 39 6.16 8.02 20.18
CA ARG A 39 7.47 7.38 20.33
C ARG A 39 7.86 6.52 19.12
N SER A 40 6.91 6.25 18.22
CA SER A 40 7.10 5.49 16.99
C SER A 40 6.07 5.93 15.95
N VAL A 41 6.40 5.79 14.68
CA VAL A 41 5.51 6.11 13.56
C VAL A 41 5.60 5.00 12.53
N ILE A 42 4.44 4.45 12.15
CA ILE A 42 4.31 3.42 11.11
C ILE A 42 3.60 4.06 9.92
N ILE A 43 4.24 4.05 8.75
CA ILE A 43 3.66 4.59 7.52
C ILE A 43 2.98 3.45 6.75
N ALA A 44 1.64 3.44 6.80
CA ALA A 44 0.81 2.48 6.09
C ALA A 44 0.15 3.12 4.86
N ALA A 45 0.92 3.80 4.01
CA ALA A 45 0.41 4.52 2.83
C ALA A 45 0.07 3.61 1.63
N GLY A 46 0.03 2.29 1.85
CA GLY A 46 0.00 1.28 0.79
C GLY A 46 1.38 1.01 0.21
N THR A 47 1.48 -0.06 -0.56
CA THR A 47 2.64 -0.39 -1.37
C THR A 47 2.41 0.07 -2.81
N GLN A 48 3.47 0.34 -3.56
CA GLN A 48 3.42 0.61 -5.00
C GLN A 48 4.47 -0.25 -5.70
N PRO A 49 4.19 -0.73 -6.93
CA PRO A 49 5.16 -1.48 -7.71
C PRO A 49 6.37 -0.59 -8.05
N ASN A 50 7.54 -1.20 -8.17
CA ASN A 50 8.72 -0.50 -8.69
C ASN A 50 8.57 -0.35 -10.22
N ILE A 51 7.86 0.70 -10.65
CA ILE A 51 7.58 0.96 -12.07
C ILE A 51 8.86 1.11 -12.92
N THR A 52 9.95 1.62 -12.34
CA THR A 52 11.24 1.70 -13.03
C THR A 52 11.73 0.30 -13.39
N TYR A 53 11.64 -0.64 -12.46
CA TYR A 53 12.06 -2.02 -12.69
C TYR A 53 11.25 -2.69 -13.80
N GLU A 54 9.93 -2.48 -13.83
CA GLU A 54 9.08 -2.98 -14.92
C GLU A 54 9.49 -2.41 -16.29
N ARG A 55 9.91 -1.14 -16.35
CA ARG A 55 10.37 -0.54 -17.60
C ARG A 55 11.72 -1.09 -18.06
N GLU A 56 12.60 -1.42 -17.13
CA GLU A 56 13.90 -2.05 -17.41
C GLU A 56 13.73 -3.52 -17.83
N TYR A 57 12.74 -4.22 -17.25
CA TYR A 57 12.45 -5.62 -17.48
C TYR A 57 10.94 -5.85 -17.72
N PRO A 58 10.43 -5.57 -18.94
CA PRO A 58 9.00 -5.66 -19.23
C PRO A 58 8.43 -7.06 -19.02
N GLY A 59 7.26 -7.13 -18.38
CA GLY A 59 6.56 -8.37 -18.03
C GLY A 59 6.92 -8.92 -16.65
N THR A 60 7.66 -8.17 -15.82
CA THR A 60 7.97 -8.60 -14.45
C THR A 60 6.72 -8.58 -13.56
N PHE A 61 5.90 -7.53 -13.68
CA PHE A 61 4.67 -7.37 -12.92
C PHE A 61 3.44 -7.44 -13.82
N GLU A 62 2.40 -8.13 -13.36
CA GLU A 62 1.06 -7.94 -13.88
C GLU A 62 0.49 -6.63 -13.33
N LEU A 63 0.49 -5.59 -14.16
CA LEU A 63 -0.02 -4.28 -13.81
C LEU A 63 -1.47 -4.08 -14.29
N ASP A 64 -2.13 -3.08 -13.71
CA ASP A 64 -3.43 -2.60 -14.19
C ASP A 64 -3.34 -1.98 -15.60
N GLU A 65 -4.48 -1.69 -16.21
CA GLU A 65 -4.56 -1.13 -17.57
C GLU A 65 -3.81 0.21 -17.71
N GLN A 66 -3.60 0.92 -16.60
CA GLN A 66 -2.91 2.21 -16.57
C GLN A 66 -1.39 2.03 -16.33
N GLY A 67 -0.92 0.82 -16.05
CA GLY A 67 0.47 0.49 -15.76
C GLY A 67 0.98 1.14 -14.47
N ARG A 68 0.11 1.40 -13.48
CA ARG A 68 0.46 2.14 -12.25
C ARG A 68 0.42 1.30 -10.99
N TYR A 69 -0.48 0.34 -10.93
CA TYR A 69 -0.67 -0.54 -9.79
C TYR A 69 -0.64 -1.99 -10.23
N TRP A 70 -0.47 -2.93 -9.30
CA TRP A 70 -0.67 -4.35 -9.58
C TRP A 70 -2.10 -4.61 -10.05
N ARG A 71 -2.25 -5.58 -10.95
CA ARG A 71 -3.55 -6.10 -11.36
C ARG A 71 -4.28 -6.64 -10.13
N ALA A 72 -5.51 -6.18 -9.93
CA ALA A 72 -6.38 -6.73 -8.90
C ALA A 72 -6.84 -8.13 -9.30
N TYR A 73 -6.83 -9.06 -8.35
CA TYR A 73 -7.49 -10.36 -8.52
C TYR A 73 -8.92 -10.24 -8.01
N GLU A 74 -9.86 -10.73 -8.82
CA GLU A 74 -11.26 -10.85 -8.45
C GLU A 74 -11.60 -12.32 -8.25
N LEU A 75 -12.44 -12.59 -7.24
CA LEU A 75 -12.91 -13.94 -6.97
C LEU A 75 -14.02 -14.24 -7.98
N VAL A 76 -13.73 -15.12 -8.94
CA VAL A 76 -14.74 -15.61 -9.87
C VAL A 76 -15.42 -16.79 -9.20
N GLU A 77 -16.71 -16.66 -8.87
CA GLU A 77 -17.50 -17.82 -8.46
C GLU A 77 -17.62 -18.76 -9.66
N GLU A 78 -16.88 -19.86 -9.60
CA GLU A 78 -17.09 -20.97 -10.52
C GLU A 78 -18.50 -21.49 -10.25
N SER A 79 -19.41 -21.33 -11.22
CA SER A 79 -20.74 -21.91 -11.14
C SER A 79 -20.53 -23.40 -10.84
N ALA A 80 -21.00 -23.86 -9.69
CA ALA A 80 -20.82 -25.23 -9.24
C ALA A 80 -21.48 -26.21 -10.24
N GLY A 81 -20.74 -26.55 -11.30
CA GLY A 81 -20.99 -27.73 -12.10
C GLY A 81 -20.70 -28.92 -11.21
N ALA A 82 -21.77 -29.61 -10.81
CA ALA A 82 -21.81 -30.85 -10.03
C ALA A 82 -20.43 -31.43 -9.69
N ALA A 83 -20.03 -31.27 -8.42
CA ALA A 83 -18.85 -31.92 -7.88
C ALA A 83 -18.99 -33.44 -7.99
N GLU A 84 -18.18 -34.06 -8.85
CA GLU A 84 -17.74 -35.43 -8.64
C GLU A 84 -16.42 -35.39 -7.87
N ASN A 85 -16.43 -36.08 -6.73
CA ASN A 85 -15.35 -36.13 -5.74
C ASN A 85 -14.03 -36.57 -6.37
N GLY A 86 -13.08 -35.65 -6.52
CA GLY A 86 -11.70 -35.92 -6.88
C GLY A 86 -10.77 -35.09 -6.03
N SER A 87 -10.42 -35.61 -4.84
CA SER A 87 -9.32 -35.08 -4.05
C SER A 87 -8.04 -35.05 -4.90
N SER A 88 -7.44 -33.89 -5.10
CA SER A 88 -6.03 -33.81 -5.44
C SER A 88 -5.37 -32.68 -4.66
N THR A 89 -4.67 -33.10 -3.62
CA THR A 89 -3.74 -32.30 -2.84
C THR A 89 -2.37 -32.34 -3.53
N LYS A 90 -1.82 -31.14 -3.78
CA LYS A 90 -0.39 -30.73 -3.83
C LYS A 90 0.54 -31.25 -4.94
N ALA A 91 1.35 -30.32 -5.47
CA ALA A 91 2.80 -30.29 -5.16
C ALA A 91 3.38 -28.89 -5.44
N ILE A 92 4.11 -28.36 -4.45
CA ILE A 92 5.11 -27.29 -4.64
C ILE A 92 6.42 -28.05 -4.89
N GLU A 93 7.06 -27.85 -6.04
CA GLU A 93 8.44 -28.26 -6.24
C GLU A 93 9.32 -27.02 -6.35
N THR A 94 10.36 -26.99 -5.50
CA THR A 94 11.40 -25.96 -5.44
C THR A 94 12.69 -26.53 -6.00
N ALA A 95 13.32 -25.69 -6.82
CA ALA A 95 14.74 -25.60 -7.18
C ALA A 95 15.40 -26.70 -8.03
N GLY A 96 15.91 -26.25 -9.18
CA GLY A 96 17.18 -26.65 -9.77
C GLY A 96 18.01 -25.40 -10.04
#